data_AF-A0A7C4V6U0-F1
#
_entry.id   AF-A0A7C4V6U0-F1
#
_cell.length_a   1.000
_cell.length_b   1.000
_cell.length_c   1.000
_cell.angle_alpha   90.00
_cell.angle_beta   90.00
_cell.angle_gamma   90.00
#
_symmetry.space_group_name_H-M   'P 1'
#
loop_
_entity.id
_entity.type
_entity.pdbx_description
1 polymer ?
#
loop_
_entity_poly.entity_id
_entity_poly.type
_entity_poly.pdbx_seq_one_letter_code
_entity_poly.pdbx_strand_id
1 'polypeptide(L)'
;CDAAGVRRLEAALDALEQADPDDHAAQIAADERFHAQLVAASGNRVLEQVFHDLDAALALTRQFSRDLNQSPETRAQHRAIVAAIRAGDAAAARAAAEAHVQAFKATVARRIQEDAWT
;
A
#
# COMPACT_ATOMS: atom_id res chain seq x y z
N CYS A 1 14.07 10.19 -3.46
CA CYS A 1 13.74 10.20 -2.03
C CYS A 1 14.97 10.68 -1.24
N ASP A 2 14.79 11.56 -0.26
CA ASP A 2 15.87 11.92 0.68
C ASP A 2 15.86 10.98 1.89
N ALA A 3 16.92 11.01 2.71
CA ALA A 3 17.03 10.14 3.87
C ALA A 3 15.90 10.35 4.90
N ALA A 4 15.34 11.56 4.97
CA ALA A 4 14.21 11.86 5.84
C ALA A 4 12.91 11.22 5.35
N GLY A 5 12.67 11.22 4.04
CA GLY A 5 11.55 10.55 3.40
C GLY A 5 11.60 9.04 3.57
N VAL A 6 12.77 8.42 3.39
CA VAL A 6 12.96 6.98 3.63
C VAL A 6 12.60 6.61 5.07
N ARG A 7 13.08 7.36 6.07
CA ARG A 7 12.75 7.10 7.48
C ARG A 7 11.26 7.23 7.79
N ARG A 8 10.57 8.22 7.18
CA ARG A 8 9.12 8.36 7.35
C ARG A 8 8.35 7.18 6.75
N LEU A 9 8.81 6.69 5.60
CA LEU A 9 8.23 5.52 4.94
C LEU A 9 8.44 4.24 5.76
N GLU A 10 9.66 4.01 6.28
CA GLU A 10 9.96 2.89 7.18
C GLU A 10 9.08 2.93 8.44
N ALA A 11 8.99 4.09 9.10
CA ALA A 11 8.14 4.24 10.28
C ALA A 11 6.65 4.00 9.99
N ALA A 12 6.17 4.37 8.80
CA ALA A 12 4.80 4.09 8.40
C ALA A 12 4.57 2.59 8.13
N LEU A 13 5.55 1.90 7.55
CA LEU A 13 5.50 0.44 7.39
C LEU A 13 5.49 -0.27 8.75
N ASP A 14 6.34 0.15 9.68
CA ASP A 14 6.36 -0.41 11.04
C ASP A 14 5.01 -0.22 11.73
N ALA A 15 4.43 0.99 11.65
CA ALA A 15 3.11 1.26 12.22
C ALA A 15 2.01 0.39 11.60
N LEU A 16 2.07 0.13 10.30
CA LEU A 16 1.16 -0.78 9.61
C LEU A 16 1.31 -2.22 10.09
N GLU A 17 2.53 -2.70 10.26
CA GLU A 17 2.80 -4.07 10.72
C GLU A 17 2.45 -4.29 12.20
N GLN A 18 2.49 -3.24 13.01
CA GLN A 18 2.15 -3.27 14.44
C GLN A 18 0.69 -2.92 14.75
N ALA A 19 -0.09 -2.50 13.75
CA ALA A 19 -1.51 -2.25 13.95
C ALA A 19 -2.20 -3.53 14.43
N ASP A 20 -3.17 -3.38 15.32
CA ASP A 20 -3.94 -4.50 15.87
C ASP A 20 -4.71 -5.20 14.74
N PRO A 21 -4.50 -6.52 14.49
CA PRO A 21 -5.21 -7.23 13.43
C PRO A 21 -6.73 -7.27 13.64
N ASP A 22 -7.21 -7.13 14.88
CA ASP A 22 -8.64 -7.12 15.20
C ASP A 22 -9.26 -5.72 15.05
N ASP A 23 -8.45 -4.64 15.12
CA ASP A 23 -8.88 -3.27 14.85
C ASP A 23 -8.74 -2.91 13.37
N HIS A 24 -9.77 -3.26 12.61
CA HIS A 24 -9.84 -3.02 11.19
C HIS A 24 -9.77 -1.53 10.80
N ALA A 25 -10.28 -0.63 11.65
CA ALA A 25 -10.24 0.80 11.36
C ALA A 25 -8.80 1.32 11.49
N ALA A 26 -8.08 0.88 12.52
CA ALA A 26 -6.66 1.19 12.68
C ALA A 26 -5.81 0.62 11.55
N GLN A 27 -6.10 -0.61 11.09
CA GLN A 27 -5.41 -1.23 9.95
C GLN A 27 -5.56 -0.41 8.66
N ILE A 28 -6.79 -0.03 8.32
CA ILE A 28 -7.06 0.78 7.12
C ILE A 28 -6.34 2.12 7.20
N ALA A 29 -6.44 2.81 8.33
CA ALA A 29 -5.78 4.11 8.51
C ALA A 29 -4.24 4.00 8.43
N ALA A 30 -3.66 2.92 8.96
CA ALA A 30 -2.23 2.67 8.86
C ALA A 30 -1.80 2.35 7.42
N ASP A 31 -2.61 1.60 6.68
CA ASP A 31 -2.37 1.25 5.28
C ASP A 31 -2.44 2.48 4.37
N GLU A 32 -3.45 3.33 4.54
CA GLU A 32 -3.58 4.63 3.86
C GLU A 32 -2.37 5.52 4.13
N ARG A 33 -1.96 5.61 5.40
CA ARG A 33 -0.80 6.40 5.81
C ARG A 33 0.50 5.88 5.19
N PHE A 34 0.68 4.57 5.11
CA PHE A 34 1.83 3.95 4.45
C PHE A 34 1.88 4.35 2.97
N HIS A 35 0.79 4.18 2.23
CA HIS A 35 0.74 4.53 0.81
C HIS A 35 0.94 6.03 0.56
N ALA A 36 0.40 6.89 1.41
CA ALA A 36 0.63 8.34 1.34
C ALA A 36 2.12 8.69 1.51
N GLN A 37 2.83 8.05 2.47
CA GLN A 37 4.27 8.24 2.64
C GLN A 37 5.07 7.67 1.46
N LEU A 38 4.64 6.54 0.90
CA LEU A 38 5.27 5.92 -0.27
C LEU A 38 5.23 6.86 -1.48
N VAL A 39 4.09 7.50 -1.72
CA VAL A 39 3.93 8.46 -2.81
C VAL A 39 4.71 9.74 -2.53
N ALA A 40 4.64 10.29 -1.31
CA ALA A 40 5.42 11.47 -0.92
C ALA A 40 6.94 11.24 -1.03
N ALA A 41 7.41 10.01 -0.80
CA ALA A 41 8.82 9.64 -0.96
C ALA A 41 9.34 9.79 -2.40
N SER A 42 8.44 9.80 -3.40
CA SER A 42 8.80 10.07 -4.80
C SER A 42 9.21 11.52 -5.05
N GLY A 43 8.77 12.47 -4.21
CA GLY A 43 8.94 13.91 -4.44
C GLY A 43 8.15 14.46 -5.63
N ASN A 44 7.26 13.65 -6.22
CA ASN A 44 6.44 14.04 -7.36
C ASN A 44 5.07 14.55 -6.88
N ARG A 45 4.94 15.87 -6.77
CA ARG A 45 3.70 16.54 -6.33
C ARG A 45 2.47 16.21 -7.20
N VAL A 46 2.66 15.96 -8.49
CA VAL A 46 1.55 15.56 -9.37
C VAL A 46 1.07 14.17 -9.00
N LEU A 47 1.99 13.25 -8.72
CA LEU A 47 1.64 11.91 -8.28
C LEU A 47 0.96 11.93 -6.91
N GLU A 48 1.41 12.77 -5.97
CA GLU A 48 0.76 12.97 -4.67
C GLU A 48 -0.71 13.40 -4.83
N GLN A 49 -0.98 14.37 -5.70
CA GLN A 49 -2.35 14.84 -5.95
C GLN A 49 -3.22 13.76 -6.60
N VAL A 50 -2.71 13.11 -7.66
CA VAL A 50 -3.44 12.04 -8.36
C VAL A 50 -3.72 10.87 -7.42
N PHE A 51 -2.77 10.53 -6.56
CA PHE A 51 -2.94 9.45 -5.59
C PHE A 51 -4.01 9.80 -4.56
N HIS A 52 -4.02 11.01 -4.02
CA HIS A 52 -5.06 11.44 -3.08
C HIS A 52 -6.48 11.27 -3.65
N ASP A 53 -6.69 11.67 -4.89
CA ASP A 53 -8.00 11.55 -5.55
C ASP A 53 -8.37 10.08 -5.82
N LEU A 54 -7.38 9.25 -6.17
CA LEU A 54 -7.56 7.81 -6.34
C LEU A 54 -7.85 7.10 -5.00
N ASP A 55 -7.17 7.50 -3.93
CA ASP A 55 -7.31 6.92 -2.59
C ASP A 55 -8.76 7.10 -2.09
N ALA A 56 -9.31 8.30 -2.26
CA ALA A 56 -10.71 8.60 -1.97
C ALA A 56 -11.68 7.72 -2.79
N ALA A 57 -11.38 7.48 -4.06
CA ALA A 57 -12.20 6.61 -4.92
C ALA A 57 -12.09 5.12 -4.54
N LEU A 58 -10.97 4.69 -3.94
CA LEU A 58 -10.72 3.31 -3.54
C LEU A 58 -11.14 3.00 -2.09
N ALA A 59 -11.54 4.00 -1.30
CA ALA A 59 -11.90 3.85 0.11
C ALA A 59 -12.94 2.73 0.32
N LEU A 60 -13.99 2.69 -0.50
CA LEU A 60 -15.02 1.63 -0.43
C LEU A 60 -14.42 0.25 -0.75
N THR A 61 -13.59 0.14 -1.79
CA THR A 61 -12.94 -1.13 -2.15
C THR A 61 -12.09 -1.66 -1.01
N ARG A 62 -11.28 -0.81 -0.36
CA ARG A 62 -10.47 -1.20 0.81
C ARG A 62 -11.32 -1.63 2.00
N GLN A 63 -12.49 -1.00 2.16
CA GLN A 63 -13.46 -1.40 3.18
C GLN A 63 -14.05 -2.80 2.94
N PHE A 64 -14.13 -3.27 1.69
CA PHE A 64 -14.63 -4.60 1.36
C PHE A 64 -13.52 -5.64 1.19
N SER A 65 -12.27 -5.22 0.98
CA SER A 65 -11.10 -6.09 0.84
C SER A 65 -10.23 -6.15 2.11
N ARG A 66 -10.80 -5.87 3.29
CA ARG A 66 -10.08 -5.71 4.57
C ARG A 66 -9.13 -6.86 4.87
N ASP A 67 -9.61 -8.09 4.74
CA ASP A 67 -8.88 -9.31 5.06
C ASP A 67 -7.67 -9.53 4.13
N LEU A 68 -7.68 -8.87 2.97
CA LEU A 68 -6.71 -9.04 1.89
C LEU A 68 -5.57 -8.02 1.99
N ASN A 69 -5.87 -6.80 2.46
CA ASN A 69 -4.86 -5.74 2.64
C ASN A 69 -3.81 -6.09 3.70
N GLN A 70 -4.05 -7.07 4.57
CA GLN A 70 -3.12 -7.48 5.63
C GLN A 70 -2.60 -8.91 5.49
N SER A 71 -2.77 -9.53 4.32
CA SER A 71 -2.24 -10.88 4.09
C SER A 71 -0.72 -10.92 4.28
N PRO A 72 -0.15 -12.07 4.69
CA PRO A 72 1.31 -12.24 4.77
C PRO A 72 2.02 -11.89 3.45
N GLU A 73 1.37 -12.14 2.31
CA GLU A 73 1.87 -11.80 0.99
C GLU A 73 1.91 -10.28 0.77
N THR A 74 0.83 -9.56 1.12
CA THR A 74 0.77 -8.09 1.03
C THR A 74 1.87 -7.44 1.88
N ARG A 75 2.07 -7.95 3.10
CA ARG A 75 3.15 -7.48 3.99
C ARG A 75 4.54 -7.69 3.39
N ALA A 76 4.78 -8.86 2.78
CA ALA A 76 6.03 -9.14 2.09
C ALA A 76 6.26 -8.18 0.89
N GLN A 77 5.21 -7.88 0.14
CA GLN A 77 5.27 -6.92 -0.97
C GLN A 77 5.61 -5.49 -0.47
N HIS A 78 4.98 -5.02 0.60
CA HIS A 78 5.30 -3.72 1.19
C HIS A 78 6.77 -3.63 1.62
N ARG A 79 7.29 -4.65 2.31
CA ARG A 79 8.71 -4.73 2.69
C ARG A 79 9.65 -4.70 1.48
N ALA A 80 9.30 -5.40 0.41
CA ALA A 80 10.11 -5.43 -0.82
C ALA A 80 10.22 -4.04 -1.46
N ILE A 81 9.11 -3.29 -1.51
CA ILE A 81 9.09 -1.91 -2.01
C ILE A 81 10.00 -1.01 -1.16
N VAL A 82 9.82 -1.01 0.17
CA VAL A 82 10.61 -0.17 1.07
C VAL A 82 12.10 -0.53 1.02
N ALA A 83 12.44 -1.82 0.95
CA ALA A 83 13.82 -2.27 0.84
C ALA A 83 14.50 -1.76 -0.44
N ALA A 84 13.80 -1.81 -1.58
CA ALA A 84 14.33 -1.29 -2.85
C ALA A 84 14.50 0.24 -2.83
N ILE A 85 13.53 0.96 -2.27
CA ILE A 85 13.62 2.43 -2.09
C ILE A 85 14.80 2.80 -1.19
N ARG A 86 14.98 2.08 -0.08
CA ARG A 86 16.10 2.28 0.86
C ARG A 86 17.45 2.02 0.20
N ALA A 87 17.54 1.03 -0.68
CA ALA A 87 18.75 0.74 -1.45
C ALA A 87 19.02 1.76 -2.56
N GLY A 88 18.08 2.66 -2.87
CA GLY A 88 18.19 3.60 -3.99
C GLY A 88 18.01 2.93 -5.36
N ASP A 89 17.51 1.70 -5.41
CA ASP A 89 17.29 0.95 -6.65
C ASP A 89 15.91 1.28 -7.23
N ALA A 90 15.89 2.25 -8.14
CA ALA A 90 14.66 2.70 -8.79
C ALA A 90 13.99 1.60 -9.64
N ALA A 91 14.78 0.71 -10.26
CA ALA A 91 14.24 -0.35 -11.10
C ALA A 91 13.57 -1.43 -10.26
N ALA A 92 14.22 -1.85 -9.17
CA ALA A 92 13.65 -2.80 -8.22
C ALA A 92 12.41 -2.22 -7.51
N ALA A 93 12.44 -0.94 -7.12
CA ALA A 93 11.31 -0.29 -6.48
C ALA A 93 10.08 -0.25 -7.41
N ARG A 94 10.30 0.06 -8.69
CA ARG A 94 9.26 0.02 -9.71
C ARG A 94 8.67 -1.37 -9.86
N ALA A 95 9.52 -2.38 -10.05
CA ALA A 95 9.08 -3.76 -10.25
C ALA A 95 8.27 -4.27 -9.04
N ALA A 96 8.72 -3.97 -7.82
CA ALA A 96 8.02 -4.35 -6.59
C ALA A 96 6.65 -3.65 -6.47
N ALA A 97 6.57 -2.35 -6.78
CA ALA A 97 5.31 -1.61 -6.75
C ALA A 97 4.32 -2.11 -7.82
N GLU A 98 4.79 -2.38 -9.04
CA GLU A 98 3.96 -2.95 -10.10
C GLU A 98 3.41 -4.33 -9.69
N ALA A 99 4.24 -5.20 -9.13
CA ALA A 99 3.82 -6.52 -8.65
C ALA A 99 2.74 -6.42 -7.56
N HIS A 100 2.90 -5.51 -6.60
CA HIS A 100 1.91 -5.26 -5.55
C HIS A 100 0.55 -4.83 -6.12
N VAL A 101 0.55 -3.87 -7.06
CA VAL A 101 -0.69 -3.40 -7.71
C VAL A 101 -1.37 -4.52 -8.49
N GLN A 102 -0.62 -5.36 -9.20
CA GLN A 102 -1.20 -6.49 -9.93
C GLN A 102 -1.80 -7.54 -8.99
N ALA A 103 -1.14 -7.84 -7.87
CA ALA A 103 -1.65 -8.77 -6.87
C ALA A 103 -2.97 -8.27 -6.25
N PHE A 104 -3.03 -6.97 -5.91
CA PHE A 104 -4.26 -6.35 -5.41
C PHE A 104 -5.38 -6.38 -6.46
N LYS A 105 -5.08 -6.03 -7.71
CA LYS A 105 -6.05 -6.08 -8.82
C LYS A 105 -6.63 -7.48 -9.02
N ALA A 106 -5.79 -8.53 -9.04
CA ALA A 106 -6.24 -9.91 -9.17
C ALA A 106 -7.15 -10.32 -8.01
N THR A 107 -6.81 -9.89 -6.81
CA THR A 107 -7.57 -10.15 -5.59
C THR A 107 -8.95 -9.49 -5.62
N VAL A 108 -9.03 -8.21 -5.96
CA VAL A 108 -10.31 -7.48 -6.10
C VAL A 108 -11.16 -8.10 -7.21
N ALA A 109 -10.56 -8.42 -8.36
CA ALA A 109 -11.29 -9.04 -9.47
C ALA A 109 -11.92 -10.38 -9.09
N ARG A 110 -11.17 -11.24 -8.37
CA ARG A 110 -11.68 -12.49 -7.82
C ARG A 110 -12.85 -12.25 -6.87
N ARG A 111 -12.75 -11.24 -6.00
CA ARG A 111 -13.81 -10.95 -5.03
C ARG A 111 -15.11 -10.48 -5.69
N ILE A 112 -15.00 -9.59 -6.67
CA ILE A 112 -16.15 -9.14 -7.47
C ILE A 112 -16.81 -10.33 -8.18
N GLN A 113 -16.02 -11.28 -8.67
CA GLN A 113 -16.56 -12.50 -9.30
C GLN A 113 -17.26 -13.41 -8.29
N GLU A 114 -16.74 -13.56 -7.07
CA GLU A 114 -17.36 -14.38 -6.01
C GLU A 114 -18.70 -13.80 -5.53
N ASP A 115 -18.75 -12.49 -5.29
CA ASP A 115 -19.95 -11.80 -4.78
C ASP A 115 -21.06 -11.70 -5.86
N ALA A 116 -20.72 -11.76 -7.15
CA ALA A 116 -21.68 -11.71 -8.25
C ALA A 116 -22.56 -12.97 -8.41
N TRP A 117 -22.27 -14.04 -7.67
CA TRP A 117 -23.00 -15.32 -7.72
C TRP A 117 -23.60 -15.75 -6.37
N THR A 118 -23.70 -14.82 -5.42
CA THR A 118 -24.46 -14.96 -4.15
C THR A 118 -25.63 -13.99 -4.10
#